data_AF-A0AAV6PF01-F1
#
_entry.id   AF-A0AAV6PF01-F1
#
_cell.length_a   1.000
_cell.length_b   1.000
_cell.length_c   1.000
_cell.angle_alpha   90.00
_cell.angle_beta   90.00
_cell.angle_gamma   90.00
#
_symmetry.space_group_name_H-M   'P 1'
#
loop_
_entity.id
_entity.type
_entity.pdbx_description
1 polymer ?
#
loop_
_entity_poly.entity_id
_entity_poly.type
_entity_poly.pdbx_seq_one_letter_code
_entity_poly.pdbx_strand_id
1 'polypeptide(L)'
;TTNTSTNDVDALASRIEVLVTSIKRRSQRLYKDTDGNKGRARIRRKIREEKGILTSVVEKYNKIVPSTESLCMETIVSGETAWPWQLPHS
;
A
#
# COMPACT_ATOMS: atom_id res chain seq x y z
N THR A 1 -29.11 -3.31 -2.31
CA THR A 1 -28.34 -2.06 -2.08
C THR A 1 -26.89 -2.42 -1.77
N THR A 2 -26.17 -3.02 -2.73
CA THR A 2 -24.84 -3.65 -2.50
C THR A 2 -23.69 -2.94 -3.23
N ASN A 3 -23.97 -2.08 -4.22
CA ASN A 3 -22.94 -1.44 -5.06
C ASN A 3 -22.01 -0.46 -4.33
N THR A 4 -22.45 0.16 -3.23
CA THR A 4 -21.63 1.16 -2.53
C THR A 4 -20.43 0.50 -1.85
N SER A 5 -20.63 -0.65 -1.20
CA SER A 5 -19.56 -1.34 -0.48
C SER A 5 -18.48 -1.89 -1.41
N THR A 6 -18.85 -2.40 -2.59
CA THR A 6 -17.87 -2.88 -3.57
C THR A 6 -17.07 -1.73 -4.17
N ASN A 7 -17.72 -0.63 -4.56
CA ASN A 7 -17.03 0.55 -5.06
C ASN A 7 -16.05 1.13 -4.02
N ASP A 8 -16.41 1.11 -2.74
CA ASP A 8 -15.55 1.57 -1.64
C ASP A 8 -14.33 0.64 -1.46
N VAL A 9 -14.53 -0.68 -1.57
CA VAL A 9 -13.44 -1.68 -1.51
C VAL A 9 -12.48 -1.52 -2.69
N ASP A 10 -12.99 -1.33 -3.91
CA ASP A 10 -12.18 -1.12 -5.12
C ASP A 10 -11.37 0.17 -5.05
N ALA A 11 -11.96 1.24 -4.50
CA ALA A 11 -11.26 2.51 -4.27
C ALA A 11 -10.15 2.37 -3.23
N LEU A 12 -10.38 1.59 -2.16
CA LEU A 12 -9.35 1.28 -1.16
C LEU A 12 -8.23 0.43 -1.76
N ALA A 13 -8.56 -0.63 -2.51
CA ALA A 13 -7.61 -1.50 -3.20
C ALA A 13 -6.70 -0.69 -4.15
N SER A 14 -7.31 0.12 -5.02
CA SER A 14 -6.57 1.01 -5.93
C SER A 14 -5.62 1.95 -5.19
N ARG A 15 -6.08 2.52 -4.07
CA ARG A 15 -5.26 3.42 -3.24
C ARG A 15 -4.10 2.70 -2.56
N ILE A 16 -4.30 1.45 -2.13
CA ILE A 16 -3.25 0.59 -1.57
C ILE A 16 -2.16 0.32 -2.62
N GLU A 17 -2.53 -0.10 -3.83
CA GLU A 17 -1.58 -0.38 -4.91
C GLU A 17 -0.72 0.84 -5.27
N VAL A 18 -1.35 2.02 -5.38
CA VAL A 18 -0.65 3.28 -5.67
C VAL A 18 0.35 3.63 -4.55
N LEU A 19 -0.05 3.49 -3.29
CA LEU A 19 0.83 3.78 -2.14
C LEU A 19 2.01 2.83 -2.10
N VAL A 20 1.78 1.53 -2.28
CA VAL A 20 2.86 0.52 -2.29
C VAL A 20 3.84 0.78 -3.42
N THR A 21 3.33 1.06 -4.62
CA THR A 21 4.16 1.37 -5.78
C THR A 21 4.98 2.65 -5.56
N SER A 22 4.38 3.69 -4.97
CA SER A 22 5.05 4.94 -4.62
C SER A 22 6.18 4.71 -3.60
N ILE A 23 5.91 3.95 -2.53
CA ILE A 23 6.90 3.60 -1.51
C ILE A 23 8.06 2.82 -2.12
N LYS A 24 7.78 1.80 -2.95
CA LYS A 24 8.80 1.00 -3.65
C LYS A 24 9.68 1.88 -4.53
N ARG A 25 9.07 2.72 -5.38
CA ARG A 25 9.79 3.66 -6.26
C ARG A 25 10.68 4.62 -5.46
N ARG A 26 10.18 5.20 -4.36
CA ARG A 26 11.00 6.12 -3.55
C ARG A 26 12.11 5.41 -2.77
N SER A 27 11.87 4.19 -2.32
CA SER A 27 12.89 3.37 -1.65
C SER A 27 14.05 3.06 -2.60
N GLN A 28 13.76 2.80 -3.88
CA GLN A 28 14.79 2.63 -4.91
C GLN A 28 15.59 3.93 -5.14
N ARG A 29 14.92 5.09 -5.23
CA ARG A 29 15.57 6.41 -5.43
C ARG A 29 16.45 6.85 -4.27
N LEU A 30 16.17 6.37 -3.05
CA LEU A 30 16.88 6.76 -1.82
C LEU A 30 18.39 6.52 -1.93
N TYR A 31 18.81 5.48 -2.65
CA TYR A 31 20.21 5.09 -2.78
C TYR A 31 20.75 5.12 -4.22
N LYS A 32 19.89 5.31 -5.22
CA LYS A 32 20.30 5.38 -6.63
C LYS A 32 20.45 6.80 -7.19
N ASP A 33 19.53 7.70 -6.86
CA ASP A 33 19.39 8.98 -7.60
C ASP A 33 19.59 10.21 -6.73
N THR A 34 20.01 10.03 -5.47
CA THR A 34 20.08 11.13 -4.49
C THR A 34 21.44 11.16 -3.83
N ASP A 35 22.29 12.07 -4.29
CA ASP A 35 23.68 12.19 -3.82
C ASP A 35 23.81 12.94 -2.48
N GLY A 36 22.80 13.75 -2.11
CA GLY A 36 22.82 14.56 -0.90
C GLY A 36 22.07 13.97 0.31
N ASN A 37 22.68 14.00 1.50
CA ASN A 37 22.05 13.60 2.77
C ASN A 37 20.69 14.31 3.02
N LYS A 38 20.57 15.60 2.66
CA LYS A 38 19.32 16.36 2.74
C LYS A 38 18.23 15.79 1.84
N GLY A 39 18.58 15.34 0.63
CA GLY A 39 17.65 14.70 -0.29
C GLY A 39 17.19 13.34 0.24
N ARG A 40 18.14 12.52 0.73
CA ARG A 40 17.84 11.23 1.38
C ARG A 40 16.95 11.39 2.61
N ALA A 41 17.16 12.43 3.41
CA ALA A 41 16.31 12.73 4.58
C ALA A 41 14.87 13.05 4.18
N ARG A 42 14.67 13.86 3.13
CA ARG A 42 13.33 14.16 2.58
C ARG A 42 12.63 12.90 2.07
N ILE A 43 13.34 12.06 1.32
CA ILE A 43 12.80 10.79 0.80
C ILE A 43 12.39 9.87 1.96
N ARG A 44 13.25 9.70 2.98
CA ARG A 44 12.92 8.90 4.18
C ARG A 44 11.70 9.42 4.92
N ARG A 45 11.58 10.74 5.08
CA ARG A 45 10.38 11.35 5.67
C ARG A 45 9.13 11.01 4.86
N LYS A 46 9.19 11.16 3.53
CA LYS A 46 8.05 10.89 2.67
C LYS A 46 7.64 9.40 2.66
N ILE A 47 8.61 8.49 2.69
CA ILE A 47 8.35 7.04 2.86
C ILE A 47 7.63 6.77 4.17
N ARG A 48 8.05 7.40 5.29
CA ARG A 48 7.38 7.25 6.58
C ARG A 48 5.94 7.77 6.56
N GLU A 49 5.71 8.94 5.95
CA GLU A 49 4.36 9.49 5.78
C GLU A 49 3.46 8.54 4.99
N GLU A 50 3.93 8.02 3.86
CA GLU A 50 3.15 7.07 3.05
C GLU A 50 2.90 5.74 3.74
N LYS A 51 3.88 5.21 4.47
CA LYS A 51 3.68 3.99 5.27
C LYS A 51 2.58 4.19 6.32
N GLY A 52 2.53 5.35 6.97
CA GLY A 52 1.45 5.67 7.92
C GLY A 52 0.08 5.75 7.25
N ILE A 53 -0.01 6.36 6.06
CA ILE A 53 -1.25 6.39 5.28
C ILE A 53 -1.65 4.97 4.86
N LEU A 54 -0.70 4.18 4.38
CA LEU A 54 -0.92 2.79 3.95
C LEU A 54 -1.48 1.95 5.09
N THR A 55 -0.90 2.02 6.30
CA THR A 55 -1.44 1.34 7.49
C THR A 55 -2.92 1.70 7.72
N SER A 56 -3.27 2.99 7.68
CA SER A 56 -4.66 3.41 7.89
C SER A 56 -5.61 2.93 6.79
N VAL A 57 -5.17 2.92 5.53
CA VAL A 57 -5.99 2.46 4.41
C VAL A 57 -6.19 0.94 4.47
N VAL A 58 -5.14 0.19 4.80
CA VAL A 58 -5.22 -1.27 4.99
C VAL A 58 -6.13 -1.64 6.16
N GLU A 59 -6.04 -0.93 7.29
CA GLU A 59 -6.97 -1.12 8.41
C GLU A 59 -8.43 -0.87 8.02
N LYS A 60 -8.70 0.13 7.18
CA LYS A 60 -10.05 0.39 6.67
C LYS A 60 -10.53 -0.72 5.75
N TYR A 61 -9.67 -1.17 4.84
CA TYR A 61 -9.97 -2.27 3.93
C TYR A 61 -10.29 -3.55 4.73
N ASN A 62 -9.43 -3.93 5.67
CA ASN A 62 -9.58 -5.14 6.51
C ASN A 62 -10.83 -5.12 7.41
N LYS A 63 -11.44 -3.96 7.67
CA LYS A 63 -12.70 -3.85 8.41
C LYS A 63 -13.94 -4.16 7.55
N ILE A 64 -13.81 -4.04 6.23
CA ILE A 64 -14.91 -4.17 5.28
C ILE A 64 -14.89 -5.54 4.62
N VAL A 65 -13.70 -6.09 4.36
CA VAL A 65 -13.56 -7.41 3.71
C VAL A 65 -13.56 -8.56 4.72
N PRO A 66 -13.92 -9.79 4.29
CA PRO A 66 -13.77 -10.99 5.09
C PRO A 66 -12.32 -11.24 5.52
N SER A 67 -12.12 -11.96 6.62
CA SER A 67 -10.78 -12.29 7.14
C SER A 67 -9.89 -13.03 6.13
N THR A 68 -10.48 -13.80 5.21
CA THR A 68 -9.77 -14.52 4.13
C THR A 68 -9.13 -13.60 3.10
N GLU A 69 -9.63 -12.38 2.95
CA GLU A 69 -9.10 -11.36 2.05
C GLU A 69 -8.34 -10.26 2.80
N SER A 70 -8.20 -10.39 4.12
CA SER A 70 -7.49 -9.41 4.93
C SER A 70 -6.01 -9.33 4.57
N LEU A 71 -5.49 -8.11 4.54
CA LEU A 71 -4.12 -7.83 4.18
C LEU A 71 -3.22 -7.77 5.40
N CYS A 72 -2.02 -8.35 5.29
CA CYS A 72 -0.97 -8.22 6.28
C CYS A 72 0.07 -7.16 5.86
N MET A 73 0.32 -6.20 6.74
CA MET A 73 1.29 -5.13 6.49
C MET A 73 2.72 -5.64 6.29
N GLU A 74 3.12 -6.70 7.00
CA GLU A 74 4.46 -7.28 6.86
C GLU A 74 4.66 -7.86 5.46
N THR A 75 3.68 -8.62 4.95
CA THR A 75 3.68 -9.17 3.59
C THR A 75 3.73 -8.07 2.53
N ILE A 76 2.97 -6.98 2.73
CA ILE A 76 2.97 -5.79 1.84
C ILE A 76 4.35 -5.15 1.75
N VAL A 77 5.00 -4.96 2.90
CA VAL A 77 6.30 -4.29 2.96
C VAL A 77 7.41 -5.17 2.41
N SER A 78 7.35 -6.50 2.58
CA SER A 78 8.30 -7.46 2.00
C SER A 78 8.20 -7.54 0.48
N GLY A 79 7.07 -7.09 -0.11
CA GLY A 79 6.89 -7.04 -1.56
C GLY A 79 6.46 -8.36 -2.19
N GLU A 80 6.19 -9.38 -1.37
CA GLU A 80 5.72 -10.73 -1.74
C GLU A 80 4.18 -10.83 -1.76
N THR A 81 3.49 -9.69 -1.77
CA THR A 81 2.03 -9.68 -1.69
C THR A 81 1.38 -10.12 -2.98
N ALA A 82 0.71 -11.26 -2.93
CA ALA A 82 -0.36 -11.58 -3.85
C ALA A 82 -1.60 -10.80 -3.41
N TRP A 83 -2.09 -9.89 -4.25
CA TRP A 83 -3.28 -9.10 -3.94
C TRP A 83 -4.53 -9.99 -4.01
N PRO A 84 -5.41 -9.98 -2.99
CA PRO A 84 -6.63 -10.79 -3.00
C PRO A 84 -7.51 -10.55 -4.24
N TRP A 85 -7.58 -9.30 -4.70
CA TRP A 85 -8.33 -8.88 -5.90
C TRP A 85 -7.64 -9.21 -7.23
N GLN A 86 -6.43 -9.77 -7.22
CA GLN A 86 -5.73 -10.27 -8.42
C GLN A 86 -5.78 -11.79 -8.54
N LEU A 87 -6.27 -12.48 -7.50
CA LEU A 87 -6.44 -13.92 -7.52
C LEU A 87 -7.70 -14.26 -8.32
N PRO A 88 -7.67 -15.30 -9.19
CA PRO A 88 -8.86 -15.75 -9.87
C PRO A 88 -9.89 -16.24 -8.85
N HIS A 89 -11.08 -15.64 -8.85
CA HIS A 89 -12.22 -16.14 -8.09
C HIS A 89 -12.55 -17.55 -8.63
N SER A 90 -12.35 -18.58 -7.80
CA SER A 90 -12.66 -19.97 -8.13
C SER A 90 -14.15 -20.27 -8.01
#